data_AF-A0A933ARL5-F1
#
_entry.id   AF-A0A933ARL5-F1
#
_cell.length_a   1.000
_cell.length_b   1.000
_cell.length_c   1.000
_cell.angle_alpha   90.00
_cell.angle_beta   90.00
_cell.angle_gamma   90.00
#
_symmetry.space_group_name_H-M   'P 1'
#
loop_
_entity.id
_entity.type
_entity.pdbx_description
1 polymer ?
#
loop_
_entity_poly.entity_id
_entity_poly.type
_entity_poly.pdbx_seq_one_letter_code
_entity_poly.pdbx_strand_id
1 'polypeptide(L)'
;MGGPGRRVELHCGSATRATLQPVSLDAVLTDPPYLGNVQYAELMDFCYVWLRRLVGASSQSFGSPSTRNVDELTGNETLARGLSRFAAGLSDVFCRMAGALKPGSPLAFTYHHRTIEAYYPVAVAILDAGLTCSASMPCPGEMGASIHINGTSSSIVDTIFVCRSTGKVLRRWIAHSPEGIAAIVRTDLENLQAGKVTPTQGDTRCIIFGHITRLAIWGLRSGWDREKPVEERLSAVARRIQEMGGPSTVERHLRAELQLLPAVQHGVAREDSEMYGTGGDEIPLKLSPVSGDAVSGFAGGYEEAAPRHERQGLCFENAG
;
A
#
# COMPACT_ATOMS: atom_id res chain seq x y z
N MET A 1 -40.83 -8.67 -4.47
CA MET A 1 -39.78 -9.47 -3.82
C MET A 1 -38.58 -8.56 -3.60
N GLY A 2 -38.31 -8.15 -2.36
CA GLY A 2 -37.12 -7.36 -2.04
C GLY A 2 -35.88 -8.23 -2.20
N GLY A 3 -34.92 -7.78 -3.03
CA GLY A 3 -33.63 -8.47 -3.15
C GLY A 3 -32.93 -8.59 -1.79
N PRO A 4 -31.97 -9.52 -1.65
CA PRO A 4 -31.27 -9.71 -0.38
C PRO A 4 -30.68 -8.37 0.08
N GLY A 5 -31.10 -7.93 1.27
CA GLY A 5 -30.68 -6.67 1.86
C GLY A 5 -29.18 -6.71 2.15
N ARG A 6 -28.46 -5.63 1.82
CA ARG A 6 -27.06 -5.50 2.19
C ARG A 6 -26.96 -5.45 3.72
N ARG A 7 -26.21 -6.39 4.30
CA ARG A 7 -25.87 -6.38 5.72
C ARG A 7 -24.51 -5.74 5.90
N VAL A 8 -24.40 -4.83 6.87
CA VAL A 8 -23.14 -4.21 7.29
C VAL A 8 -22.97 -4.51 8.77
N GLU A 9 -21.80 -5.03 9.14
CA GLU A 9 -21.45 -5.33 10.52
C GLU A 9 -20.21 -4.52 10.89
N LEU A 10 -20.27 -3.83 12.04
CA LEU A 10 -19.17 -3.03 12.57
C LEU A 10 -18.76 -3.61 13.92
N HIS A 11 -17.47 -3.87 14.06
CA HIS A 11 -16.88 -4.47 15.27
C HIS A 11 -15.80 -3.54 15.80
N CYS A 12 -15.85 -3.23 17.10
CA CYS A 12 -14.82 -2.46 17.78
C CYS A 12 -14.01 -3.39 18.67
N GLY A 13 -12.77 -3.68 18.29
CA GLY A 13 -11.87 -4.55 19.03
C GLY A 13 -10.58 -4.83 18.27
N SER A 14 -9.61 -5.45 18.93
CA SER A 14 -8.32 -5.77 18.31
C SER A 14 -8.48 -6.87 17.27
N ALA A 15 -7.90 -6.65 16.08
CA ALA A 15 -7.90 -7.65 15.00
C ALA A 15 -7.19 -8.96 15.41
N THR A 16 -6.27 -8.90 16.38
CA THR A 16 -5.59 -10.07 16.97
C THR A 16 -6.54 -10.99 17.73
N ARG A 17 -7.77 -10.54 18.04
CA ARG A 17 -8.79 -11.28 18.80
C ARG A 17 -10.11 -11.40 18.04
N ALA A 18 -10.14 -10.97 16.78
CA ALA A 18 -11.32 -11.09 15.94
C ALA A 18 -11.76 -12.55 15.82
N THR A 19 -13.07 -12.79 16.00
CA THR A 19 -13.69 -14.10 15.81
C THR A 19 -14.42 -14.07 14.48
N LEU A 20 -13.83 -14.71 13.48
CA LEU A 20 -14.36 -14.77 12.11
C LEU A 20 -14.72 -16.21 11.80
N GLN A 21 -15.82 -16.41 11.06
CA GLN A 21 -16.17 -17.76 10.62
C GLN A 21 -15.15 -18.26 9.60
N PRO A 22 -14.66 -19.51 9.71
CA PRO A 22 -13.76 -20.08 8.72
C PRO A 22 -14.42 -20.11 7.34
N VAL A 23 -13.64 -19.83 6.29
CA VAL A 23 -14.07 -19.99 4.88
C VAL A 23 -15.34 -19.15 4.54
N SER A 24 -15.58 -18.04 5.23
CA SER A 24 -16.77 -17.21 5.04
C SER A 24 -16.53 -16.00 4.13
N LEU A 25 -15.30 -15.48 4.09
CA LEU A 25 -14.98 -14.21 3.43
C LEU A 25 -14.56 -14.39 1.96
N ASP A 26 -15.09 -13.52 1.09
CA ASP A 26 -14.71 -13.49 -0.33
C ASP A 26 -13.43 -12.68 -0.58
N ALA A 27 -13.11 -11.75 0.32
CA ALA A 27 -11.88 -10.96 0.33
C ALA A 27 -11.64 -10.35 1.71
N VAL A 28 -10.38 -10.07 2.01
CA VAL A 28 -9.94 -9.25 3.14
C VAL A 28 -9.15 -8.08 2.55
N LEU A 29 -9.58 -6.86 2.86
CA LEU A 29 -8.91 -5.61 2.48
C LEU A 29 -8.47 -4.91 3.77
N THR A 30 -7.19 -4.61 3.93
CA THR A 30 -6.69 -4.04 5.18
C THR A 30 -5.54 -3.06 4.95
N ASP A 31 -5.40 -2.13 5.88
CA ASP A 31 -4.26 -1.22 5.97
C ASP A 31 -3.55 -1.48 7.32
N PRO A 32 -2.57 -2.39 7.38
CA PRO A 32 -1.91 -2.77 8.62
C PRO A 32 -0.95 -1.66 9.10
N PRO A 33 -0.60 -1.63 10.39
CA PRO A 33 0.33 -0.65 10.92
C PRO A 33 1.72 -0.77 10.27
N TYR A 34 2.37 0.37 10.01
CA TYR A 34 3.65 0.47 9.28
C TYR A 34 4.87 0.40 10.20
N LEU A 35 4.90 -0.57 11.13
CA LEU A 35 5.89 -0.67 12.20
C LEU A 35 5.94 0.63 13.03
N GLY A 36 6.90 1.53 12.80
CA GLY A 36 7.16 2.70 13.65
C GLY A 36 6.88 4.05 12.99
N ASN A 37 6.32 4.09 11.77
CA ASN A 37 6.19 5.34 11.02
C ASN A 37 5.30 6.38 11.74
N VAL A 38 4.27 5.95 12.46
CA VAL A 38 3.35 6.84 13.20
C VAL A 38 2.84 6.14 14.47
N GLN A 39 2.97 6.77 15.63
CA GLN A 39 2.34 6.31 16.89
C GLN A 39 0.90 6.83 16.95
N TYR A 40 -0.03 6.18 16.24
CA TYR A 40 -1.40 6.67 16.06
C TYR A 40 -2.13 6.89 17.39
N ALA A 41 -1.99 5.97 18.36
CA ALA A 41 -2.64 6.15 19.66
C ALA A 41 -2.11 7.39 20.40
N GLU A 42 -0.80 7.67 20.33
CA GLU A 42 -0.24 8.85 20.99
C GLU A 42 -0.74 10.16 20.35
N LEU A 43 -0.87 10.20 19.03
CA LEU A 43 -1.39 11.36 18.30
C LEU A 43 -2.90 11.53 18.51
N MET A 44 -3.65 10.42 18.53
CA MET A 44 -5.09 10.45 18.67
C MET A 44 -5.55 10.83 20.07
N ASP A 45 -4.72 10.65 21.10
CA ASP A 45 -5.04 11.11 22.47
C ASP A 45 -5.40 12.61 22.51
N PHE A 46 -4.75 13.45 21.68
CA PHE A 46 -5.08 14.87 21.60
C PHE A 46 -6.54 15.10 21.18
N CYS A 47 -7.00 14.41 20.13
CA CYS A 47 -8.37 14.51 19.63
C CYS A 47 -9.37 13.76 20.53
N TYR A 48 -8.94 12.62 21.10
CA TYR A 48 -9.78 11.71 21.87
C TYR A 48 -10.35 12.35 23.13
N VAL A 49 -9.56 13.17 23.83
CA VAL A 49 -10.03 13.85 25.06
C VAL A 49 -11.23 14.77 24.77
N TRP A 50 -11.22 15.46 23.63
CA TRP A 50 -12.32 16.33 23.22
C TRP A 50 -13.53 15.52 22.76
N LEU A 51 -13.33 14.50 21.91
CA LEU A 51 -14.40 13.62 21.44
C LEU A 51 -15.11 12.91 22.61
N ARG A 52 -14.35 12.40 23.58
CA ARG A 52 -14.87 11.78 24.80
C ARG A 52 -15.77 12.73 25.60
N ARG A 53 -15.40 14.00 25.71
CA ARG A 53 -16.21 15.01 26.40
C ARG A 53 -17.49 15.36 25.64
N LEU A 54 -17.42 15.43 24.31
CA LEU A 54 -18.58 15.76 23.46
C LEU A 54 -19.61 14.63 23.39
N VAL A 55 -19.16 13.37 23.27
CA VAL A 55 -20.04 12.20 23.19
C VAL A 55 -20.62 11.85 24.57
N GLY A 56 -19.85 12.08 25.64
CA GLY A 56 -20.25 11.77 27.01
C GLY A 56 -20.13 10.28 27.35
N ALA A 57 -20.60 9.90 28.55
CA ALA A 57 -20.42 8.55 29.12
C ALA A 57 -21.35 7.47 28.52
N SER A 58 -22.21 7.82 27.55
CA SER A 58 -23.19 6.91 26.95
C SER A 58 -22.58 5.93 25.95
N SER A 59 -21.36 6.18 25.48
CA SER A 59 -20.65 5.29 24.55
C SER A 59 -19.55 4.51 25.25
N GLN A 60 -19.66 3.18 25.22
CA GLN A 60 -18.69 2.26 25.82
C GLN A 60 -17.29 2.38 25.18
N SER A 61 -17.21 2.82 23.91
CA SER A 61 -15.97 3.08 23.18
C SER A 61 -15.12 4.22 23.77
N PHE A 62 -15.73 5.09 24.59
CA PHE A 62 -15.05 6.19 25.29
C PHE A 62 -14.84 5.92 26.80
N GLY A 63 -14.99 4.66 27.22
CA GLY A 63 -14.78 4.25 28.61
C GLY A 63 -13.33 4.39 29.09
N SER A 64 -12.37 4.15 28.19
CA SER A 64 -10.94 4.30 28.49
C SER A 64 -10.55 5.77 28.67
N PRO A 65 -9.60 6.09 29.57
CA PRO A 65 -9.07 7.44 29.68
C PRO A 65 -8.11 7.82 28.54
N SER A 66 -7.62 6.85 27.76
CA SER A 66 -6.65 7.04 26.66
C SER A 66 -6.88 6.04 25.53
N THR A 67 -6.47 6.40 24.33
CA THR A 67 -6.44 5.53 23.14
C THR A 67 -5.22 4.60 23.12
N ARG A 68 -4.24 4.83 24.00
CA ARG A 68 -3.06 3.97 24.12
C ARG A 68 -3.45 2.58 24.59
N ASN A 69 -2.91 1.58 23.90
CA ASN A 69 -3.08 0.18 24.24
C ASN A 69 -1.72 -0.50 24.33
N VAL A 70 -1.48 -1.27 25.40
CA VAL A 70 -0.25 -2.06 25.57
C VAL A 70 -0.08 -3.11 24.47
N ASP A 71 -1.20 -3.57 23.90
CA ASP A 71 -1.26 -4.57 22.84
C ASP A 71 -1.27 -3.97 21.43
N GLU A 72 -1.13 -2.65 21.31
CA GLU A 72 -0.98 -2.00 20.00
C GLU A 72 0.14 -2.72 19.21
N LEU A 73 0.09 -2.67 17.89
CA LEU A 73 1.10 -3.30 17.03
C LEU A 73 1.88 -2.26 16.21
N THR A 74 2.75 -1.51 16.88
CA THR A 74 3.67 -0.51 16.35
C THR A 74 5.07 -0.81 16.89
N GLY A 75 6.08 -0.41 16.13
CA GLY A 75 7.47 -0.36 16.56
C GLY A 75 7.63 0.79 17.54
N ASN A 76 8.18 0.50 18.72
CA ASN A 76 8.43 1.52 19.73
C ASN A 76 9.66 1.08 20.54
N GLU A 77 10.79 1.74 20.29
CA GLU A 77 12.08 1.42 20.92
C GLU A 77 12.01 1.61 22.44
N THR A 78 11.34 2.67 22.91
CA THR A 78 11.16 2.99 24.33
C THR A 78 10.36 1.93 25.08
N LEU A 79 9.41 1.27 24.41
CA LEU A 79 8.58 0.19 24.96
C LEU A 79 9.13 -1.21 24.62
N ALA A 80 10.35 -1.32 24.09
CA ALA A 80 10.97 -2.58 23.63
C ALA A 80 10.10 -3.36 22.62
N ARG A 81 9.29 -2.65 21.81
CA ARG A 81 8.46 -3.22 20.75
C ARG A 81 9.28 -3.30 19.46
N GLY A 82 10.14 -4.31 19.40
CA GLY A 82 11.01 -4.59 18.24
C GLY A 82 10.32 -5.37 17.12
N LEU A 83 11.09 -5.66 16.06
CA LEU A 83 10.61 -6.40 14.88
C LEU A 83 9.94 -7.74 15.23
N SER A 84 10.48 -8.50 16.20
CA SER A 84 9.92 -9.80 16.61
C SER A 84 8.48 -9.71 17.10
N ARG A 85 8.18 -8.75 17.98
CA ARG A 85 6.83 -8.56 18.53
C ARG A 85 5.87 -8.10 17.44
N PHE A 86 6.32 -7.19 16.58
CA PHE A 86 5.54 -6.71 15.45
C PHE A 86 5.23 -7.85 14.46
N ALA A 87 6.23 -8.68 14.13
CA ALA A 87 6.05 -9.85 13.28
C ALA A 87 5.08 -10.87 13.88
N ALA A 88 5.19 -11.17 15.17
CA ALA A 88 4.28 -12.10 15.84
C ALA A 88 2.82 -11.62 15.78
N GLY A 89 2.55 -10.37 16.18
CA GLY A 89 1.19 -9.84 16.15
C GLY A 89 0.62 -9.70 14.74
N LEU A 90 1.44 -9.33 13.74
CA LEU A 90 0.99 -9.25 12.35
C LEU A 90 0.65 -10.64 11.80
N SER A 91 1.45 -11.65 12.18
CA SER A 91 1.22 -13.05 11.81
C SER A 91 -0.07 -13.58 12.43
N ASP A 92 -0.36 -13.26 13.70
CA ASP A 92 -1.61 -13.63 14.36
C ASP A 92 -2.82 -13.08 13.62
N VAL A 93 -2.78 -11.80 13.21
CA VAL A 93 -3.85 -11.18 12.42
C VAL A 93 -3.98 -11.88 11.08
N PHE A 94 -2.89 -12.02 10.32
CA PHE A 94 -2.94 -12.59 8.97
C PHE A 94 -3.38 -14.05 8.96
N CYS A 95 -2.97 -14.85 9.94
CA CYS A 95 -3.44 -16.23 10.08
C CYS A 95 -4.96 -16.32 10.32
N ARG A 96 -5.51 -15.42 11.16
CA ARG A 96 -6.96 -15.35 11.41
C ARG A 96 -7.72 -14.94 10.15
N MET A 97 -7.24 -13.92 9.45
CA MET A 97 -7.83 -13.46 8.19
C MET A 97 -7.77 -14.56 7.12
N ALA A 98 -6.64 -15.24 7.00
CA ALA A 98 -6.47 -16.35 6.05
C ALA A 98 -7.39 -17.53 6.37
N GLY A 99 -7.59 -17.88 7.64
CA GLY A 99 -8.52 -18.94 8.05
C GLY A 99 -9.99 -18.62 7.73
N ALA A 100 -10.36 -17.33 7.75
CA ALA A 100 -11.69 -16.87 7.38
C ALA A 100 -11.90 -16.73 5.86
N LEU A 101 -10.84 -16.67 5.07
CA LEU A 101 -10.93 -16.53 3.61
C LEU A 101 -11.33 -17.84 2.94
N LYS A 102 -12.17 -17.73 1.90
CA LYS A 102 -12.41 -18.83 0.96
C LYS A 102 -11.10 -19.19 0.22
N PRO A 103 -10.87 -20.46 -0.15
CA PRO A 103 -9.68 -20.85 -0.90
C PRO A 103 -9.49 -20.02 -2.17
N GLY A 104 -8.29 -19.45 -2.33
CA GLY A 104 -7.94 -18.60 -3.46
C GLY A 104 -8.45 -17.15 -3.38
N SER A 105 -9.27 -16.78 -2.40
CA SER A 105 -9.68 -15.39 -2.17
C SER A 105 -8.51 -14.51 -1.72
N PRO A 106 -8.52 -13.20 -2.06
CA PRO A 106 -7.40 -12.32 -1.76
C PRO A 106 -7.44 -11.81 -0.32
N LEU A 107 -6.28 -11.84 0.32
CA LEU A 107 -5.91 -10.89 1.36
C LEU A 107 -5.09 -9.79 0.67
N ALA A 108 -5.64 -8.59 0.55
CA ALA A 108 -4.98 -7.45 -0.06
C ALA A 108 -4.76 -6.33 0.96
N PHE A 109 -3.57 -5.75 0.92
CA PHE A 109 -3.21 -4.67 1.84
C PHE A 109 -2.22 -3.70 1.24
N THR A 110 -2.28 -2.45 1.68
CA THR A 110 -1.27 -1.44 1.38
C THR A 110 -0.13 -1.51 2.41
N TYR A 111 1.11 -1.34 1.97
CA TYR A 111 2.27 -1.23 2.85
C TYR A 111 3.40 -0.44 2.19
N HIS A 112 4.07 0.42 2.95
CA HIS A 112 5.30 1.10 2.55
C HIS A 112 6.20 1.38 3.75
N HIS A 113 7.51 1.36 3.56
CA HIS A 113 8.46 1.79 4.58
C HIS A 113 9.77 2.20 3.92
N ARG A 114 10.53 3.09 4.58
CA ARG A 114 11.81 3.62 4.07
C ARG A 114 12.96 2.61 4.14
N THR A 115 12.77 1.51 4.87
CA THR A 115 13.80 0.51 5.15
C THR A 115 13.28 -0.88 4.80
N ILE A 116 14.16 -1.75 4.30
CA ILE A 116 13.80 -3.09 3.87
C ILE A 116 13.47 -4.00 5.06
N GLU A 117 14.07 -3.74 6.21
CA GLU A 117 13.88 -4.49 7.45
C GLU A 117 12.43 -4.48 7.91
N ALA A 118 11.71 -3.37 7.68
CA ALA A 118 10.30 -3.25 8.01
C ALA A 118 9.39 -4.13 7.14
N TYR A 119 9.89 -4.71 6.04
CA TYR A 119 9.15 -5.66 5.22
C TYR A 119 9.38 -7.11 5.66
N TYR A 120 10.39 -7.41 6.50
CA TYR A 120 10.61 -8.77 6.99
C TYR A 120 9.42 -9.32 7.80
N PRO A 121 8.82 -8.54 8.74
CA PRO A 121 7.62 -8.97 9.44
C PRO A 121 6.43 -9.24 8.52
N VAL A 122 6.28 -8.45 7.45
CA VAL A 122 5.22 -8.64 6.46
C VAL A 122 5.40 -9.96 5.72
N ALA A 123 6.63 -10.28 5.31
CA ALA A 123 6.93 -11.57 4.68
C ALA A 123 6.67 -12.75 5.63
N VAL A 124 7.08 -12.64 6.90
CA VAL A 124 6.81 -13.65 7.93
C VAL A 124 5.30 -13.86 8.08
N ALA A 125 4.52 -12.80 8.24
CA ALA A 125 3.08 -12.89 8.43
C ALA A 125 2.35 -13.53 7.25
N ILE A 126 2.75 -13.21 6.02
CA ILE A 126 2.20 -13.85 4.81
C ILE A 126 2.52 -15.35 4.79
N LEU A 127 3.77 -15.71 5.08
CA LEU A 127 4.23 -17.10 5.05
C LEU A 127 3.61 -17.95 6.16
N ASP A 128 3.50 -17.41 7.38
CA ASP A 128 2.85 -18.07 8.52
C ASP A 128 1.37 -18.37 8.25
N ALA A 129 0.69 -17.44 7.58
CA ALA A 129 -0.70 -17.57 7.17
C ALA A 129 -0.90 -18.61 6.04
N GLY A 130 0.17 -19.23 5.55
CA GLY A 130 0.13 -20.18 4.43
C GLY A 130 -0.24 -19.50 3.10
N LEU A 131 -0.02 -18.19 2.99
CA LEU A 131 -0.31 -17.42 1.80
C LEU A 131 0.96 -17.26 0.95
N THR A 132 0.77 -16.93 -0.33
CA THR A 132 1.83 -16.46 -1.22
C THR A 132 1.44 -15.12 -1.80
N CYS A 133 2.41 -14.21 -1.91
CA CYS A 133 2.19 -12.92 -2.56
C CYS A 133 2.16 -13.09 -4.08
N SER A 134 0.95 -13.04 -4.65
CA SER A 134 0.68 -13.24 -6.08
C SER A 134 1.00 -12.01 -6.93
N ALA A 135 0.88 -10.81 -6.35
CA ALA A 135 1.21 -9.54 -6.99
C ALA A 135 1.62 -8.51 -5.92
N SER A 136 2.52 -7.61 -6.30
CA SER A 136 2.86 -6.37 -5.59
C SER A 136 2.76 -5.25 -6.61
N MET A 137 1.92 -4.27 -6.36
CA MET A 137 1.59 -3.22 -7.33
C MET A 137 1.82 -1.83 -6.71
N PRO A 138 2.54 -0.92 -7.39
CA PRO A 138 2.58 0.47 -6.95
C PRO A 138 1.20 1.11 -7.07
N CYS A 139 0.82 1.87 -6.05
CA CYS A 139 -0.41 2.66 -6.03
C CYS A 139 -0.07 4.08 -5.53
N PRO A 140 -0.32 5.13 -6.32
CA PRO A 140 -0.19 6.51 -5.84
C PRO A 140 -1.18 6.74 -4.69
N GLY A 141 -0.65 6.95 -3.47
CA GLY A 141 -1.44 7.02 -2.24
C GLY A 141 -1.61 8.45 -1.70
N GLU A 142 -0.68 9.36 -2.01
CA GLU A 142 -0.71 10.72 -1.49
C GLU A 142 -1.17 11.76 -2.54
N MET A 143 -2.05 12.67 -2.11
CA MET A 143 -2.43 13.84 -2.90
C MET A 143 -1.22 14.78 -3.01
N GLY A 144 -0.84 15.18 -4.24
CA GLY A 144 0.27 16.09 -4.52
C GLY A 144 0.16 17.52 -3.96
N ALA A 145 -0.81 17.78 -3.06
CA ALA A 145 -1.10 19.07 -2.45
C ALA A 145 -0.68 19.16 -0.96
N SER A 146 0.01 18.15 -0.41
CA SER A 146 0.57 18.24 0.94
C SER A 146 1.79 19.16 0.95
N ILE A 147 1.63 20.33 1.56
CA ILE A 147 2.62 21.39 1.84
C ILE A 147 3.88 20.93 2.62
N HIS A 148 4.01 19.64 2.95
CA HIS A 148 5.16 19.02 3.60
C HIS A 148 6.14 18.29 2.63
N ILE A 149 5.86 18.23 1.33
CA ILE A 149 6.65 17.46 0.34
C ILE A 149 7.71 18.33 -0.37
N ASN A 150 7.88 19.60 0.02
CA ASN A 150 8.98 20.42 -0.49
C ASN A 150 10.28 20.10 0.28
N GLY A 151 11.06 19.15 -0.22
CA GLY A 151 12.42 18.86 0.25
C GLY A 151 12.59 17.66 1.18
N THR A 152 11.55 16.86 1.42
CA THR A 152 11.69 15.55 2.08
C THR A 152 11.52 14.42 1.06
N SER A 153 12.41 13.43 1.11
CA SER A 153 12.40 12.22 0.29
C SER A 153 11.28 11.24 0.71
N SER A 154 10.07 11.75 0.94
CA SER A 154 8.91 10.96 1.32
C SER A 154 8.29 10.30 0.09
N SER A 155 7.90 9.04 0.24
CA SER A 155 7.27 8.27 -0.83
C SER A 155 5.81 8.72 -0.96
N ILE A 156 5.35 8.94 -2.18
CA ILE A 156 3.94 9.18 -2.51
C ILE A 156 3.25 7.92 -3.07
N VAL A 157 4.03 6.84 -3.25
CA VAL A 157 3.60 5.54 -3.79
C VAL A 157 3.61 4.48 -2.68
N ASP A 158 2.45 3.90 -2.47
CA ASP A 158 2.23 2.71 -1.67
C ASP A 158 2.44 1.44 -2.49
N THR A 159 2.74 0.33 -1.82
CA THR A 159 2.68 -0.99 -2.46
C THR A 159 1.43 -1.74 -2.00
N ILE A 160 0.56 -2.09 -2.93
CA ILE A 160 -0.53 -3.03 -2.68
C ILE A 160 -0.02 -4.46 -2.87
N PHE A 161 -0.02 -5.23 -1.80
CA PHE A 161 0.27 -6.66 -1.82
C PHE A 161 -1.04 -7.44 -2.00
N VAL A 162 -1.05 -8.42 -2.91
CA VAL A 162 -2.18 -9.31 -3.12
C VAL A 162 -1.75 -10.74 -2.82
N CYS A 163 -2.21 -11.26 -1.69
CA CYS A 163 -1.83 -12.56 -1.16
C CYS A 163 -2.97 -13.57 -1.28
N ARG A 164 -2.65 -14.80 -1.67
CA ARG A 164 -3.60 -15.90 -1.86
C ARG A 164 -3.01 -17.21 -1.40
N SER A 165 -3.84 -18.12 -0.89
CA SER A 165 -3.44 -19.49 -0.55
C SER A 165 -3.22 -20.36 -1.79
N THR A 166 -3.99 -20.11 -2.85
CA THR A 166 -3.88 -20.78 -4.14
C THR A 166 -4.11 -19.78 -5.28
N GLY A 167 -3.55 -20.06 -6.46
CA GLY A 167 -3.73 -19.19 -7.63
C GLY A 167 -2.70 -19.43 -8.71
N LYS A 168 -2.76 -18.61 -9.77
CA LYS A 168 -1.80 -18.60 -10.86
C LYS A 168 -1.00 -17.30 -10.82
N VAL A 169 0.32 -17.41 -10.91
CA VAL A 169 1.23 -16.27 -11.08
C VAL A 169 1.89 -16.39 -12.43
N LEU A 170 2.03 -15.26 -13.14
CA LEU A 170 2.68 -15.22 -14.43
C LEU A 170 4.17 -15.50 -14.26
N ARG A 171 4.72 -16.45 -15.03
CA ARG A 171 6.13 -16.85 -14.93
C ARG A 171 7.09 -15.67 -15.06
N ARG A 172 6.77 -14.70 -15.94
CA ARG A 172 7.55 -13.47 -16.13
C ARG A 172 7.68 -12.60 -14.87
N TRP A 173 6.81 -12.77 -13.88
CA TRP A 173 6.85 -12.01 -12.62
C TRP A 173 7.67 -12.70 -11.53
N ILE A 174 8.21 -13.89 -11.81
CA ILE A 174 9.07 -14.64 -10.89
C ILE A 174 10.53 -14.40 -11.33
N ALA A 175 11.12 -13.30 -10.86
CA ALA A 175 12.53 -13.03 -11.06
C ALA A 175 13.39 -13.80 -10.06
N HIS A 176 14.54 -14.28 -10.53
CA HIS A 176 15.52 -15.01 -9.72
C HIS A 176 16.86 -14.29 -9.57
N SER A 177 16.99 -13.10 -10.18
CA SER A 177 18.21 -12.30 -10.15
C SER A 177 17.88 -10.81 -9.94
N PRO A 178 18.82 -9.99 -9.43
CA PRO A 178 18.64 -8.55 -9.28
C PRO A 178 18.23 -7.83 -10.56
N GLU A 179 18.78 -8.25 -11.70
CA GLU A 179 18.48 -7.71 -13.04
C GLU A 179 17.01 -7.98 -13.41
N GLY A 180 16.53 -9.20 -13.15
CA GLY A 180 15.13 -9.55 -13.40
C GLY A 180 14.18 -8.74 -12.51
N ILE A 181 14.56 -8.45 -11.26
CA ILE A 181 13.78 -7.56 -10.39
C ILE A 181 13.78 -6.14 -10.94
N ALA A 182 14.94 -5.62 -11.36
CA ALA A 182 15.06 -4.29 -11.94
C ALA A 182 14.20 -4.12 -13.20
N ALA A 183 14.09 -5.16 -14.04
CA ALA A 183 13.21 -5.17 -15.20
C ALA A 183 11.72 -5.05 -14.82
N ILE A 184 11.28 -5.76 -13.79
CA ILE A 184 9.91 -5.66 -13.28
C ILE A 184 9.64 -4.25 -12.73
N VAL A 185 10.55 -3.73 -11.91
CA VAL A 185 10.46 -2.38 -11.33
C VAL A 185 10.40 -1.32 -12.43
N ARG A 186 11.17 -1.48 -13.51
CA ARG A 186 11.12 -0.56 -14.66
C ARG A 186 9.75 -0.52 -15.32
N THR A 187 9.16 -1.68 -15.58
CA THR A 187 7.80 -1.74 -16.15
C THR A 187 6.79 -1.02 -15.25
N ASP A 188 6.93 -1.15 -13.93
CA ASP A 188 6.08 -0.43 -12.98
C ASP A 188 6.30 1.09 -13.03
N LEU A 189 7.55 1.54 -13.12
CA LEU A 189 7.87 2.97 -13.28
C LEU A 189 7.34 3.54 -14.60
N GLU A 190 7.46 2.80 -15.70
CA GLU A 190 6.91 3.17 -17.01
C GLU A 190 5.37 3.27 -16.94
N ASN A 191 4.70 2.34 -16.26
CA ASN A 191 3.26 2.37 -16.06
C ASN A 191 2.83 3.58 -15.21
N LEU A 192 3.58 3.92 -14.16
CA LEU A 192 3.32 5.12 -13.35
C LEU A 192 3.48 6.40 -14.17
N GLN A 193 4.54 6.49 -14.98
CA GLN A 193 4.78 7.63 -15.87
C GLN A 193 3.68 7.76 -16.94
N ALA A 194 3.23 6.65 -17.52
CA ALA A 194 2.08 6.64 -18.43
C ALA A 194 0.80 7.12 -17.73
N GLY A 195 0.67 6.83 -16.44
CA GLY A 195 -0.37 7.35 -15.54
C GLY A 195 -0.17 8.80 -15.08
N LYS A 196 0.81 9.54 -15.62
CA LYS A 196 1.17 10.92 -15.25
C LYS A 196 1.64 11.09 -13.79
N VAL A 197 2.19 10.03 -13.21
CA VAL A 197 2.85 10.05 -11.91
C VAL A 197 4.36 10.09 -12.15
N THR A 198 5.07 11.00 -11.49
CA THR A 198 6.54 11.10 -11.56
C THR A 198 7.13 10.48 -10.30
N PRO A 199 7.61 9.22 -10.33
CA PRO A 199 8.09 8.55 -9.12
C PRO A 199 9.39 9.18 -8.62
N THR A 200 9.47 9.42 -7.32
CA THR A 200 10.69 9.85 -6.64
C THR A 200 11.68 8.70 -6.45
N GLN A 201 12.89 9.00 -5.97
CA GLN A 201 13.82 7.96 -5.53
C GLN A 201 13.25 7.15 -4.35
N GLY A 202 12.47 7.79 -3.46
CA GLY A 202 11.78 7.11 -2.36
C GLY A 202 10.78 6.09 -2.89
N ASP A 203 9.96 6.49 -3.87
CA ASP A 203 8.99 5.60 -4.53
C ASP A 203 9.66 4.43 -5.21
N THR A 204 10.74 4.69 -5.94
CA THR A 204 11.52 3.64 -6.60
C THR A 204 12.02 2.60 -5.58
N ARG A 205 12.49 3.04 -4.40
CA ARG A 205 12.92 2.13 -3.33
C ARG A 205 11.76 1.33 -2.75
N CYS A 206 10.61 1.95 -2.50
CA CYS A 206 9.42 1.26 -2.03
C CYS A 206 8.96 0.17 -3.01
N ILE A 207 8.97 0.46 -4.31
CA ILE A 207 8.63 -0.51 -5.36
C ILE A 207 9.63 -1.67 -5.37
N ILE A 208 10.93 -1.39 -5.26
CA ILE A 208 11.98 -2.41 -5.14
C ILE A 208 11.73 -3.30 -3.91
N PHE A 209 11.44 -2.70 -2.74
CA PHE A 209 11.16 -3.43 -1.51
C PHE A 209 9.92 -4.32 -1.64
N GLY A 210 8.87 -3.84 -2.30
CA GLY A 210 7.68 -4.61 -2.62
C GLY A 210 7.99 -5.88 -3.40
N HIS A 211 8.70 -5.74 -4.53
CA HIS A 211 9.02 -6.88 -5.39
C HIS A 211 10.02 -7.85 -4.78
N ILE A 212 11.07 -7.37 -4.12
CA ILE A 212 12.07 -8.25 -3.51
C ILE A 212 11.44 -9.06 -2.36
N THR A 213 10.56 -8.44 -1.58
CA THR A 213 9.80 -9.12 -0.50
C THR A 213 8.87 -10.17 -1.08
N ARG A 214 8.10 -9.83 -2.12
CA ARG A 214 7.22 -10.77 -2.84
C ARG A 214 7.98 -11.99 -3.34
N LEU A 215 9.16 -11.79 -3.93
CA LEU A 215 9.97 -12.88 -4.48
C LEU A 215 10.69 -13.70 -3.41
N ALA A 216 11.06 -13.08 -2.28
CA ALA A 216 11.56 -13.79 -1.12
C ALA A 216 10.50 -14.74 -0.54
N ILE A 217 9.26 -14.25 -0.37
CA ILE A 217 8.10 -15.08 0.02
C ILE A 217 7.93 -16.24 -0.95
N TRP A 218 7.96 -15.96 -2.26
CA TRP A 218 7.88 -17.02 -3.27
C TRP A 218 8.96 -18.07 -3.07
N GLY A 219 10.22 -17.68 -2.86
CA GLY A 219 11.33 -18.62 -2.64
C GLY A 219 11.21 -19.45 -1.36
N LEU A 220 10.60 -18.92 -0.30
CA LEU A 220 10.53 -19.56 1.02
C LEU A 220 9.30 -20.46 1.21
N ARG A 221 8.23 -20.24 0.43
CA ARG A 221 6.90 -20.87 0.65
C ARG A 221 6.89 -22.41 0.80
N SER A 222 7.75 -23.14 0.09
CA SER A 222 7.71 -24.61 0.05
C SER A 222 8.39 -25.30 1.24
N GLY A 223 9.20 -24.57 2.00
CA GLY A 223 9.91 -25.08 3.17
C GLY A 223 9.77 -24.18 4.38
N TRP A 224 8.74 -23.33 4.40
CA TRP A 224 8.47 -22.45 5.52
C TRP A 224 7.98 -23.26 6.71
N ASP A 225 8.59 -23.02 7.86
CA ASP A 225 8.23 -23.64 9.13
C ASP A 225 7.88 -22.53 10.12
N ARG A 226 6.58 -22.39 10.37
CA ARG A 226 6.03 -21.35 11.26
C ARG A 226 6.27 -21.65 12.75
N GLU A 227 6.60 -22.90 13.09
CA GLU A 227 6.80 -23.32 14.48
C GLU A 227 8.19 -22.91 15.01
N LYS A 228 9.08 -22.43 14.12
CA LYS A 228 10.38 -21.87 14.50
C LYS A 228 10.24 -20.55 15.27
N PRO A 229 11.23 -20.20 16.12
CA PRO A 229 11.30 -18.88 16.75
C PRO A 229 11.16 -17.74 15.72
N VAL A 230 10.48 -16.65 16.10
CA VAL A 230 10.18 -15.53 15.20
C VAL A 230 11.47 -14.87 14.69
N GLU A 231 12.52 -14.84 15.50
CA GLU A 231 13.86 -14.34 15.16
C GLU A 231 14.51 -15.15 14.04
N GLU A 232 14.36 -16.48 14.07
CA GLU A 232 14.89 -17.37 13.02
C GLU A 232 14.13 -17.18 11.72
N ARG A 233 12.81 -16.99 11.80
CA ARG A 233 11.95 -16.73 10.65
C ARG A 233 12.27 -15.38 10.00
N LEU A 234 12.44 -14.33 10.80
CA LEU A 234 12.91 -13.01 10.33
C LEU A 234 14.28 -13.12 9.66
N SER A 235 15.20 -13.86 10.27
CA SER A 235 16.55 -14.10 9.74
C SER A 235 16.54 -14.89 8.42
N ALA A 236 15.61 -15.84 8.27
CA ALA A 236 15.41 -16.58 7.01
C ALA A 236 14.94 -15.66 5.87
N VAL A 237 14.03 -14.73 6.15
CA VAL A 237 13.60 -13.71 5.19
C VAL A 237 14.76 -12.78 4.81
N ALA A 238 15.46 -12.23 5.80
CA ALA A 238 16.59 -11.35 5.58
C ALA A 238 17.67 -12.02 4.71
N ARG A 239 18.07 -13.26 5.06
CA ARG A 239 19.03 -14.05 4.29
C ARG A 239 18.55 -14.27 2.85
N ARG A 240 17.27 -14.62 2.66
CA ARG A 240 16.72 -14.83 1.32
C ARG A 240 16.80 -13.57 0.46
N ILE A 241 16.51 -12.41 1.03
CA ILE A 241 16.61 -11.11 0.34
C ILE A 241 18.07 -10.81 -0.04
N GLN A 242 19.03 -11.13 0.83
CA GLN A 242 20.46 -10.97 0.54
C GLN A 242 20.96 -11.95 -0.53
N GLU A 243 20.51 -13.21 -0.53
CA GLU A 243 20.81 -14.19 -1.59
C GLU A 243 20.32 -13.71 -2.97
N MET A 244 19.27 -12.88 -2.99
CA MET A 244 18.75 -12.23 -4.21
C MET A 244 19.49 -10.94 -4.57
N GLY A 245 20.62 -10.64 -3.92
CA GLY A 245 21.48 -9.48 -4.15
C GLY A 245 21.09 -8.22 -3.37
N GLY A 246 19.97 -8.24 -2.66
CA GLY A 246 19.48 -7.11 -1.87
C GLY A 246 19.04 -5.88 -2.69
N PRO A 247 18.42 -4.88 -2.04
CA PRO A 247 17.83 -3.74 -2.75
C PRO A 247 18.84 -2.85 -3.48
N SER A 248 20.02 -2.64 -2.90
CA SER A 248 21.05 -1.75 -3.49
C SER A 248 21.59 -2.27 -4.82
N THR A 249 21.65 -3.60 -4.99
CA THR A 249 22.08 -4.20 -6.26
C THR A 249 21.01 -3.99 -7.33
N VAL A 250 19.73 -4.21 -6.99
CA VAL A 250 18.60 -3.91 -7.89
C VAL A 250 18.61 -2.44 -8.32
N GLU A 251 18.82 -1.51 -7.39
CA GLU A 251 18.91 -0.07 -7.69
C GLU A 251 20.07 0.23 -8.66
N ARG A 252 21.21 -0.46 -8.53
CA ARG A 252 22.35 -0.31 -9.45
C ARG A 252 22.03 -0.75 -10.87
N HIS A 253 21.38 -1.91 -11.05
CA HIS A 253 20.96 -2.39 -12.37
C HIS A 253 19.94 -1.45 -13.02
N LEU A 254 19.00 -0.92 -12.22
CA LEU A 254 18.02 0.04 -12.71
C LEU A 254 18.70 1.30 -13.26
N ARG A 255 19.71 1.83 -12.56
CA ARG A 255 20.48 3.01 -13.01
C ARG A 255 21.35 2.74 -14.22
N ALA A 256 22.04 1.60 -14.25
CA ALA A 256 22.95 1.25 -15.34
C ALA A 256 22.21 1.15 -16.69
N GLU A 257 21.00 0.57 -16.70
CA GLU A 257 20.19 0.47 -17.92
C GLU A 257 19.54 1.79 -18.33
N LEU A 258 19.16 2.66 -17.38
CA LEU A 258 18.69 4.01 -17.70
C LEU A 258 19.77 4.87 -18.38
N GLN A 259 21.04 4.66 -18.05
CA GLN A 259 22.17 5.34 -18.70
C GLN A 259 22.47 4.82 -20.11
N LEU A 260 21.99 3.62 -20.46
CA LEU A 260 22.16 3.01 -21.78
C LEU A 260 21.06 3.42 -22.78
N LEU A 261 20.00 4.09 -22.32
CA LEU A 261 18.97 4.66 -23.19
C LEU A 261 19.53 5.89 -23.93
N PRO A 262 19.33 6.03 -25.26
CA PRO A 262 19.77 7.22 -25.97
C PRO A 262 19.13 8.45 -25.34
N ALA A 263 19.95 9.44 -24.97
CA ALA A 263 19.47 10.72 -24.48
C ALA A 263 18.55 11.32 -25.56
N VAL A 264 17.24 11.36 -25.28
CA VAL A 264 16.31 12.15 -26.08
C VAL A 264 16.68 13.61 -25.82
N GLN A 265 17.50 14.18 -26.71
CA GLN A 265 17.78 15.60 -26.75
C GLN A 265 16.45 16.33 -27.00
N HIS A 266 15.81 16.77 -25.92
CA HIS A 266 14.86 17.86 -26.03
C HIS A 266 15.70 19.11 -26.31
N GLY A 267 15.66 19.60 -27.54
CA GLY A 267 16.30 20.85 -27.93
C GLY A 267 15.80 21.96 -27.01
N VAL A 268 16.66 22.44 -26.13
CA VAL A 268 16.40 23.65 -25.33
C VAL A 268 16.52 24.81 -26.30
N ALA A 269 15.38 25.31 -26.78
CA ALA A 269 15.33 26.63 -27.40
C ALA A 269 15.76 27.64 -26.31
N ARG A 270 16.94 28.23 -26.48
CA ARG A 270 17.35 29.41 -25.72
C ARG A 270 16.55 30.58 -26.25
N GLU A 271 15.59 31.06 -25.47
CA GLU A 271 15.05 32.41 -25.66
C GLU A 271 15.94 33.36 -24.86
N ASP A 272 16.48 34.36 -25.55
CA ASP A 272 17.29 35.41 -24.96
C ASP A 272 16.42 36.29 -24.05
N SER A 273 16.91 36.50 -22.83
CA SER A 273 16.26 37.29 -21.79
C SER A 273 16.36 38.78 -22.09
N GLU A 274 15.31 39.40 -22.65
CA GLU A 274 15.14 40.86 -22.60
C GLU A 274 14.18 41.27 -21.48
N MET A 275 14.72 42.00 -20.50
CA MET A 275 13.96 42.71 -19.48
C MET A 275 13.26 43.93 -20.09
N TYR A 276 11.95 44.10 -19.85
CA TYR A 276 11.30 45.41 -19.98
C TYR A 276 10.24 45.65 -18.89
N GLY A 277 10.59 46.52 -17.95
CA GLY A 277 9.95 47.83 -17.70
C GLY A 277 8.44 47.91 -17.44
N THR A 278 8.11 48.48 -16.27
CA THR A 278 6.80 48.98 -15.86
C THR A 278 6.27 50.10 -16.76
N GLY A 279 4.98 50.03 -17.15
CA GLY A 279 4.21 51.14 -17.71
C GLY A 279 2.72 50.84 -17.56
N GLY A 280 2.00 51.68 -16.82
CA GLY A 280 0.55 51.59 -16.66
C GLY A 280 -0.21 52.11 -17.88
N ASP A 281 -1.44 51.62 -18.03
CA ASP A 281 -2.68 52.39 -18.29
C ASP A 281 -3.83 51.44 -18.73
N GLU A 282 -4.75 51.19 -17.80
CA GLU A 282 -6.25 51.22 -17.90
C GLU A 282 -6.91 51.57 -19.29
N ILE A 283 -8.11 51.13 -19.77
CA ILE A 283 -9.34 50.42 -19.30
C ILE A 283 -10.08 49.74 -20.54
N PRO A 284 -11.33 49.15 -20.49
CA PRO A 284 -11.78 48.00 -21.30
C PRO A 284 -12.92 48.39 -22.29
N LEU A 285 -13.66 47.44 -22.90
CA LEU A 285 -15.14 47.50 -23.11
C LEU A 285 -15.71 46.23 -23.81
N LYS A 286 -16.75 45.65 -23.20
CA LYS A 286 -17.74 44.67 -23.74
C LYS A 286 -18.66 45.37 -24.80
N LEU A 287 -19.46 44.77 -25.70
CA LEU A 287 -20.34 43.58 -25.74
C LEU A 287 -20.88 43.36 -27.20
N SER A 288 -20.86 42.12 -27.73
CA SER A 288 -21.83 41.34 -28.61
C SER A 288 -22.62 41.97 -29.80
N PRO A 289 -23.28 41.25 -30.76
CA PRO A 289 -23.70 39.82 -30.74
C PRO A 289 -23.80 39.01 -32.10
N VAL A 290 -24.06 37.69 -31.95
CA VAL A 290 -24.87 36.72 -32.76
C VAL A 290 -24.46 36.25 -34.18
N SER A 291 -24.28 34.91 -34.30
CA SER A 291 -24.93 33.92 -35.22
C SER A 291 -24.01 32.68 -35.34
N GLY A 292 -24.40 31.42 -35.43
CA GLY A 292 -25.68 30.69 -35.38
C GLY A 292 -25.37 29.17 -35.39
N ASP A 293 -26.34 28.40 -34.88
CA ASP A 293 -26.75 27.01 -35.19
C ASP A 293 -25.92 25.72 -34.93
N ALA A 294 -26.68 24.75 -34.39
CA ALA A 294 -26.75 23.29 -34.67
C ALA A 294 -26.03 22.25 -33.76
N VAL A 295 -26.73 21.88 -32.68
CA VAL A 295 -27.31 20.55 -32.27
C VAL A 295 -26.64 19.19 -32.63
N SER A 296 -26.73 18.29 -31.63
CA SER A 296 -26.68 16.79 -31.59
C SER A 296 -25.33 16.17 -31.22
N GLY A 297 -25.16 15.26 -30.25
CA GLY A 297 -26.10 14.43 -29.48
C GLY A 297 -25.87 12.95 -29.81
N PHE A 298 -25.11 12.21 -28.99
CA PHE A 298 -25.10 10.73 -29.02
C PHE A 298 -24.82 10.15 -27.64
N ALA A 299 -25.83 9.47 -27.10
CA ALA A 299 -25.75 8.55 -25.97
C ALA A 299 -26.01 7.14 -26.51
N GLY A 300 -25.34 6.14 -25.93
CA GLY A 300 -25.61 4.73 -26.21
C GLY A 300 -24.82 3.84 -25.26
N GLY A 301 -25.50 3.20 -24.32
CA GLY A 301 -24.99 2.08 -23.52
C GLY A 301 -25.72 0.78 -23.87
N TYR A 302 -25.18 -0.36 -23.43
CA TYR A 302 -25.81 -1.67 -23.11
C TYR A 302 -24.72 -2.49 -22.37
N GLU A 303 -24.89 -2.94 -21.11
CA GLU A 303 -25.55 -4.18 -20.59
C GLU A 303 -24.83 -5.48 -21.07
N GLU A 304 -24.48 -6.49 -20.27
CA GLU A 304 -25.20 -7.17 -19.17
C GLU A 304 -24.24 -8.05 -18.32
N ALA A 305 -24.73 -8.47 -17.14
CA ALA A 305 -24.02 -9.06 -16.02
C ALA A 305 -24.09 -10.61 -15.91
N ALA A 306 -23.10 -11.20 -15.24
CA ALA A 306 -23.03 -12.60 -14.82
C ALA A 306 -23.43 -12.76 -13.32
N PRO A 307 -23.76 -13.98 -12.82
CA PRO A 307 -24.62 -14.18 -11.65
C PRO A 307 -23.95 -13.83 -10.30
N ARG A 308 -24.76 -13.30 -9.39
CA ARG A 308 -24.34 -12.78 -8.07
C ARG A 308 -24.46 -13.87 -6.99
N HIS A 309 -23.32 -14.41 -6.55
CA HIS A 309 -23.19 -15.00 -5.21
C HIS A 309 -23.18 -13.87 -4.17
N GLU A 310 -23.75 -14.10 -2.99
CA GLU A 310 -23.68 -13.20 -1.83
C GLU A 310 -22.21 -12.89 -1.53
N ARG A 311 -21.79 -11.65 -1.79
CA ARG A 311 -20.41 -11.19 -1.58
C ARG A 311 -20.29 -10.63 -0.17
N GLN A 312 -19.47 -11.25 0.65
CA GLN A 312 -19.08 -10.72 1.96
C GLN A 312 -17.60 -10.29 1.89
N GLY A 313 -17.37 -8.98 1.96
CA GLY A 313 -16.04 -8.40 2.10
C GLY A 313 -15.91 -7.79 3.48
N LEU A 314 -14.75 -7.98 4.12
CA LEU A 314 -14.42 -7.29 5.36
C LEU A 314 -13.30 -6.28 5.09
N CYS A 315 -13.48 -5.06 5.57
CA CYS A 315 -12.46 -4.03 5.58
C CYS A 315 -12.01 -3.82 7.03
N PHE A 316 -10.71 -3.91 7.29
CA PHE A 316 -10.13 -3.47 8.56
C PHE A 316 -9.32 -2.20 8.31
N GLU A 317 -9.78 -1.09 8.89
CA GLU A 317 -8.97 0.12 9.04
C GLU A 317 -8.28 0.05 10.40
N ASN A 318 -6.96 0.26 10.41
CA ASN A 318 -6.07 0.41 11.57
C ASN A 318 -6.76 0.38 12.94
N ALA A 319 -6.87 -0.81 13.53
CA ALA A 319 -7.30 -1.01 14.90
C ALA A 319 -6.40 -2.07 15.55
N GLY A 320 -5.25 -1.61 16.03
CA GLY A 320 -4.42 -2.30 17.02
C GLY A 320 -5.11 -2.31 18.38
#